data_AF-A0A1Y3MLX4-F1
#
_entry.id   AF-A0A1Y3MLX4-F1
#
_cell.length_a   1.000
_cell.length_b   1.000
_cell.length_c   1.000
_cell.angle_alpha   90.00
_cell.angle_beta   90.00
_cell.angle_gamma   90.00
#
_symmetry.space_group_name_H-M   'P 1'
#
loop_
_entity.id
_entity.type
_entity.pdbx_description
1 polymer ?
#
loop_
_entity_poly.entity_id
_entity_poly.type
_entity_poly.pdbx_seq_one_letter_code
_entity_poly.pdbx_strand_id
1 'polypeptide(L)'
;NRDVTLATMFYFGNTLHDIFYNLGFDEKHGNHQQNNFGKGGKGNDALIMEYYEGICSDTTSTPLDGFPAVIGFPSFYNENGEKLNSGISSHVAIHEYGHAVTGRLVGGPNFDCYIFGNNTESDSLGEGYSDFFSEALQYSRKNNVNRDTYFQLDHIYNPYNVISSQQKEYTYSKLNEIRADKYGYLTGATVWRLMLHEVFWNIIDNYPDNISDDYLKVYNSEEVIPTNILLLKLIIKSLSLQGCNPTFIKARNSLINAMEKDPRTAWNNEFKCLVWKGFASRGLGFNAA
;
A
#
# COMPACT_ATOMS: atom_id res chain seq x y z
N ASN A 1 -11.45 3.21 -26.16
CA ASN A 1 -12.13 2.78 -24.91
C ASN A 1 -12.19 3.87 -23.83
N ARG A 2 -12.20 5.17 -24.18
CA ARG A 2 -12.06 6.26 -23.21
C ARG A 2 -13.17 6.28 -22.14
N ASP A 3 -14.44 6.18 -22.54
CA ASP A 3 -15.56 6.30 -21.59
C ASP A 3 -15.60 5.12 -20.61
N VAL A 4 -15.28 3.91 -21.09
CA VAL A 4 -15.15 2.72 -20.25
C VAL A 4 -14.02 2.92 -19.24
N THR A 5 -12.85 3.40 -19.68
CA THR A 5 -11.74 3.69 -18.79
C THR A 5 -12.11 4.72 -17.73
N LEU A 6 -12.77 5.83 -18.10
CA LEU A 6 -13.19 6.85 -17.14
C LEU A 6 -14.19 6.32 -16.11
N ALA A 7 -15.15 5.49 -16.53
CA ALA A 7 -16.09 4.85 -15.63
C ALA A 7 -15.39 3.87 -14.67
N THR A 8 -14.43 3.08 -15.18
CA THR A 8 -13.62 2.16 -14.36
C THR A 8 -12.75 2.91 -13.35
N MET A 9 -12.07 3.99 -13.77
CA MET A 9 -11.29 4.84 -12.88
C MET A 9 -12.16 5.45 -11.77
N PHE A 10 -13.35 5.96 -12.13
CA PHE A 10 -14.30 6.49 -11.15
C PHE A 10 -14.73 5.42 -10.14
N TYR A 11 -15.03 4.21 -10.61
CA TYR A 11 -15.37 3.08 -9.74
C TYR A 11 -14.22 2.74 -8.78
N PHE A 12 -12.99 2.61 -9.29
CA PHE A 12 -11.83 2.31 -8.45
C PHE A 12 -11.55 3.43 -7.45
N GLY A 13 -11.54 4.69 -7.87
CA GLY A 13 -11.28 5.83 -6.98
C GLY A 13 -12.24 5.87 -5.78
N ASN A 14 -13.55 5.70 -6.01
CA ASN A 14 -14.54 5.69 -4.93
C ASN A 14 -14.48 4.41 -4.08
N THR A 15 -14.25 3.24 -4.70
CA THR A 15 -14.12 1.97 -3.97
C THR A 15 -12.89 2.01 -3.05
N LEU A 16 -11.76 2.52 -3.55
CA LEU A 16 -10.53 2.64 -2.78
C LEU A 16 -10.65 3.71 -1.69
N HIS A 17 -11.34 4.81 -1.96
CA HIS A 17 -11.73 5.75 -0.91
C HIS A 17 -12.40 5.02 0.25
N ASP A 18 -13.46 4.26 -0.01
CA ASP A 18 -14.22 3.59 1.06
C ASP A 18 -13.40 2.50 1.77
N ILE A 19 -12.61 1.71 1.03
CA ILE A 19 -11.71 0.72 1.61
C ILE A 19 -10.71 1.39 2.57
N PHE A 20 -9.97 2.40 2.10
CA PHE A 20 -8.96 3.06 2.93
C PHE A 20 -9.58 3.86 4.07
N TYR A 21 -10.76 4.45 3.87
CA TYR A 21 -11.56 5.07 4.93
C TYR A 21 -11.84 4.07 6.05
N ASN A 22 -12.34 2.88 5.67
CA ASN A 22 -12.61 1.80 6.62
C ASN A 22 -11.34 1.29 7.29
N LEU A 23 -10.18 1.35 6.63
CA LEU A 23 -8.89 1.01 7.24
C LEU A 23 -8.33 2.10 8.17
N GLY A 24 -8.90 3.31 8.16
CA GLY A 24 -8.57 4.41 9.08
C GLY A 24 -8.00 5.66 8.43
N PHE A 25 -7.92 5.72 7.09
CA PHE A 25 -7.59 6.93 6.34
C PHE A 25 -8.84 7.80 6.18
N ASP A 26 -9.22 8.45 7.27
CA ASP A 26 -10.40 9.30 7.40
C ASP A 26 -10.05 10.79 7.29
N GLU A 27 -11.05 11.67 7.46
CA GLU A 27 -10.90 13.10 7.24
C GLU A 27 -9.81 13.72 8.14
N LYS A 28 -9.72 13.33 9.41
CA LYS A 28 -8.70 13.86 10.33
C LYS A 28 -7.27 13.44 9.98
N HIS A 29 -7.12 12.37 9.19
CA HIS A 29 -5.85 11.89 8.70
C HIS A 29 -5.55 12.39 7.27
N GLY A 30 -6.33 13.35 6.76
CA GLY A 30 -6.13 14.00 5.47
C GLY A 30 -6.45 13.08 4.30
N ASN A 31 -7.61 12.42 4.35
CA ASN A 31 -8.12 11.70 3.20
C ASN A 31 -8.58 12.65 2.07
N HIS A 32 -8.86 12.08 0.90
CA HIS A 32 -9.14 12.87 -0.31
C HIS A 32 -10.65 13.12 -0.46
N GLN A 33 -11.15 14.24 0.06
CA GLN A 33 -12.59 14.53 0.07
C GLN A 33 -12.90 16.01 -0.26
N GLN A 34 -13.88 16.24 -1.13
CA GLN A 34 -14.35 17.61 -1.39
C GLN A 34 -14.94 18.25 -0.12
N ASN A 35 -15.67 17.47 0.68
CA ASN A 35 -16.30 17.92 1.91
C ASN A 35 -16.05 16.90 3.02
N ASN A 36 -15.57 17.38 4.18
CA ASN A 36 -15.25 16.54 5.33
C ASN A 36 -16.39 16.45 6.34
N PHE A 37 -17.54 17.07 6.06
CA PHE A 37 -18.74 17.02 6.90
C PHE A 37 -18.50 17.42 8.37
N GLY A 38 -17.53 18.30 8.62
CA GLY A 38 -17.15 18.73 9.97
C GLY A 38 -16.41 17.68 10.80
N LYS A 39 -15.91 16.58 10.21
CA LYS A 39 -15.21 15.50 10.92
C LYS A 39 -13.71 15.73 11.14
N GLY A 40 -13.18 16.87 10.69
CA GLY A 40 -11.76 17.23 10.81
C GLY A 40 -11.04 17.30 9.47
N GLY A 41 -9.73 17.51 9.51
CA GLY A 41 -8.89 17.70 8.31
C GLY A 41 -9.23 18.96 7.51
N LYS A 42 -8.67 19.05 6.29
CA LYS A 42 -8.94 20.12 5.33
C LYS A 42 -9.54 19.52 4.06
N GLY A 43 -10.83 19.75 3.82
CA GLY A 43 -11.47 19.34 2.57
C GLY A 43 -11.09 20.22 1.38
N ASN A 44 -11.87 20.10 0.30
CA ASN A 44 -11.58 20.65 -1.04
C ASN A 44 -10.39 19.99 -1.74
N ASP A 45 -10.13 18.73 -1.41
CA ASP A 45 -9.01 17.96 -1.92
C ASP A 45 -9.41 16.58 -2.45
N ALA A 46 -10.60 16.51 -3.06
CA ALA A 46 -11.03 15.31 -3.76
C ALA A 46 -9.96 14.83 -4.76
N LEU A 47 -9.70 13.53 -4.76
CA LEU A 47 -8.74 12.90 -5.66
C LEU A 47 -9.12 13.15 -7.12
N ILE A 48 -8.18 13.60 -7.92
CA ILE A 48 -8.33 13.77 -9.36
C ILE A 48 -7.67 12.57 -10.04
N MET A 49 -8.45 11.80 -10.81
CA MET A 49 -7.92 10.71 -11.63
C MET A 49 -7.97 11.14 -13.10
N GLU A 50 -6.80 11.35 -13.69
CA GLU A 50 -6.65 11.89 -15.04
C GLU A 50 -6.37 10.79 -16.05
N TYR A 51 -7.21 10.71 -17.08
CA TYR A 51 -6.87 10.01 -18.31
C TYR A 51 -6.00 10.94 -19.16
N TYR A 52 -4.85 10.49 -19.63
CA TYR A 52 -4.10 11.26 -20.63
C TYR A 52 -3.53 10.40 -21.75
N GLU A 53 -3.17 11.11 -22.81
CA GLU A 53 -2.56 10.58 -24.02
C GLU A 53 -1.04 10.70 -23.89
N GLY A 54 -0.34 9.58 -23.74
CA GLY A 54 1.11 9.57 -23.57
C GLY A 54 1.63 8.21 -23.14
N ILE A 55 2.89 7.93 -23.47
CA ILE A 55 3.59 6.65 -23.20
C ILE A 55 4.44 6.71 -21.92
N CYS A 56 4.28 7.75 -21.09
CA CYS A 56 4.95 7.88 -19.80
C CYS A 56 4.38 6.90 -18.76
N SER A 57 5.11 6.66 -17.67
CA SER A 57 4.63 5.91 -16.49
C SER A 57 3.40 6.57 -15.88
N ASP A 58 2.59 5.80 -15.14
CA ASP A 58 1.63 6.35 -14.18
C ASP A 58 2.33 7.32 -13.23
N THR A 59 1.57 8.32 -12.75
CA THR A 59 2.10 9.32 -11.82
C THR A 59 1.09 9.59 -10.72
N THR A 60 1.59 9.71 -9.50
CA THR A 60 0.81 10.21 -8.36
C THR A 60 1.48 11.44 -7.76
N SER A 61 0.71 12.52 -7.62
CA SER A 61 1.10 13.70 -6.87
C SER A 61 0.19 13.82 -5.65
N THR A 62 0.81 13.82 -4.47
CA THR A 62 0.10 13.88 -3.19
C THR A 62 0.51 15.14 -2.44
N PRO A 63 -0.09 16.31 -2.75
CA PRO A 63 0.18 17.52 -1.99
C PRO A 63 -0.43 17.43 -0.59
N LEU A 64 -0.14 18.44 0.24
CA LEU A 64 -0.65 18.56 1.60
C LEU A 64 -2.18 18.56 1.66
N ASP A 65 -2.71 18.25 2.83
CA ASP A 65 -4.15 18.26 3.14
C ASP A 65 -4.81 19.61 2.79
N GLY A 66 -5.96 19.52 2.11
CA GLY A 66 -6.65 20.65 1.48
C GLY A 66 -6.22 21.00 0.06
N PHE A 67 -5.27 20.25 -0.54
CA PHE A 67 -4.94 20.34 -1.96
C PHE A 67 -5.21 18.99 -2.65
N PRO A 68 -5.91 18.98 -3.80
CA PRO A 68 -6.22 17.73 -4.52
C PRO A 68 -4.97 16.93 -4.87
N ALA A 69 -4.96 15.65 -4.49
CA ALA A 69 -4.04 14.69 -5.07
C ALA A 69 -4.45 14.36 -6.51
N VAL A 70 -3.47 14.06 -7.35
CA VAL A 70 -3.68 13.76 -8.77
C VAL A 70 -3.02 12.44 -9.11
N ILE A 71 -3.79 11.50 -9.66
CA ILE A 71 -3.29 10.27 -10.25
C ILE A 71 -3.50 10.33 -11.75
N GLY A 72 -2.42 10.28 -12.52
CA GLY A 72 -2.45 10.26 -13.96
C GLY A 72 -2.27 8.85 -14.53
N PHE A 73 -3.18 8.43 -15.41
CA PHE A 73 -3.15 7.16 -16.10
C PHE A 73 -2.89 7.33 -17.61
N PRO A 74 -1.70 6.92 -18.11
CA PRO A 74 -1.32 6.97 -19.51
C PRO A 74 -2.07 5.99 -20.40
N SER A 75 -2.21 6.36 -21.66
CA SER A 75 -2.69 5.48 -22.73
C SER A 75 -1.53 4.88 -23.51
N PHE A 76 -1.55 3.57 -23.75
CA PHE A 76 -0.49 2.85 -24.42
C PHE A 76 -1.04 1.92 -25.50
N TYR A 77 -0.15 1.35 -26.32
CA TYR A 77 -0.51 0.35 -27.32
C TYR A 77 0.07 -1.00 -26.90
N ASN A 78 -0.76 -2.05 -26.87
CA ASN A 78 -0.28 -3.40 -26.62
C ASN A 78 0.41 -4.00 -27.86
N GLU A 79 0.94 -5.22 -27.75
CA GLU A 79 1.62 -5.94 -28.85
C GLU A 79 0.74 -6.15 -30.10
N ASN A 80 -0.59 -6.15 -29.93
CA ASN A 80 -1.57 -6.28 -31.00
C ASN A 80 -1.94 -4.93 -31.65
N GLY A 81 -1.34 -3.82 -31.20
CA GLY A 81 -1.66 -2.47 -31.66
C GLY A 81 -2.98 -1.92 -31.12
N GLU A 82 -3.57 -2.54 -30.10
CA GLU A 82 -4.77 -2.05 -29.44
C GLU A 82 -4.40 -0.96 -28.43
N LYS A 83 -5.13 0.15 -28.49
CA LYS A 83 -4.96 1.26 -27.55
C LYS A 83 -5.67 0.96 -26.23
N LEU A 84 -4.88 0.82 -25.17
CA LEU A 84 -5.31 0.62 -23.80
C LEU A 84 -4.93 1.84 -22.93
N ASN A 85 -5.39 1.84 -21.69
CA ASN A 85 -5.02 2.83 -20.69
C ASN A 85 -4.85 2.12 -19.35
N SER A 86 -3.82 2.48 -18.59
CA SER A 86 -3.46 1.79 -17.34
C SER A 86 -4.55 1.89 -16.26
N GLY A 87 -5.41 2.92 -16.32
CA GLY A 87 -6.52 3.13 -15.38
C GLY A 87 -7.62 2.06 -15.43
N ILE A 88 -7.55 1.10 -16.36
CA ILE A 88 -8.41 -0.09 -16.36
C ILE A 88 -7.91 -1.20 -15.42
N SER A 89 -6.65 -1.15 -15.00
CA SER A 89 -6.02 -2.16 -14.15
C SER A 89 -6.27 -1.87 -12.68
N SER A 90 -6.91 -2.79 -11.96
CA SER A 90 -7.12 -2.65 -10.52
C SER A 90 -5.80 -2.61 -9.76
N HIS A 91 -4.78 -3.36 -10.21
CA HIS A 91 -3.46 -3.37 -9.58
C HIS A 91 -2.79 -2.00 -9.62
N VAL A 92 -2.81 -1.36 -10.80
CA VAL A 92 -2.23 -0.01 -10.98
C VAL A 92 -3.06 1.01 -10.19
N ALA A 93 -4.38 0.97 -10.28
CA ALA A 93 -5.24 1.88 -9.53
C ALA A 93 -5.01 1.80 -8.02
N ILE A 94 -4.87 0.60 -7.45
CA ILE A 94 -4.57 0.41 -6.02
C ILE A 94 -3.16 0.91 -5.68
N HIS A 95 -2.16 0.60 -6.51
CA HIS A 95 -0.78 1.04 -6.30
C HIS A 95 -0.69 2.58 -6.26
N GLU A 96 -1.22 3.26 -7.26
CA GLU A 96 -1.21 4.73 -7.32
C GLU A 96 -2.02 5.35 -6.17
N TYR A 97 -3.16 4.75 -5.80
CA TYR A 97 -3.89 5.19 -4.61
C TYR A 97 -3.08 4.96 -3.32
N GLY A 98 -2.25 3.93 -3.28
CA GLY A 98 -1.27 3.69 -2.22
C GLY A 98 -0.29 4.86 -2.03
N HIS A 99 0.19 5.47 -3.11
CA HIS A 99 0.99 6.70 -3.07
C HIS A 99 0.17 7.89 -2.53
N ALA A 100 -1.11 7.99 -2.91
CA ALA A 100 -2.03 9.00 -2.39
C ALA A 100 -2.30 8.85 -0.89
N VAL A 101 -2.29 7.61 -0.37
CA VAL A 101 -2.47 7.31 1.06
C VAL A 101 -1.18 7.55 1.85
N THR A 102 -0.07 6.97 1.39
CA THR A 102 1.22 7.10 2.07
C THR A 102 1.70 8.54 2.09
N GLY A 103 1.54 9.30 1.00
CA GLY A 103 1.89 10.71 0.92
C GLY A 103 1.16 11.61 1.92
N ARG A 104 -0.05 11.24 2.36
CA ARG A 104 -0.80 11.98 3.40
C ARG A 104 -0.49 11.51 4.82
N LEU A 105 -0.25 10.22 5.01
CA LEU A 105 -0.09 9.65 6.35
C LEU A 105 1.34 9.78 6.90
N VAL A 106 2.37 9.67 6.06
CA VAL A 106 3.76 9.62 6.54
C VAL A 106 4.22 10.99 7.00
N GLY A 107 4.52 11.08 8.30
CA GLY A 107 4.76 12.34 9.01
C GLY A 107 3.54 13.27 9.11
N GLY A 108 2.39 12.85 8.60
CA GLY A 108 1.09 13.45 8.80
C GLY A 108 0.66 14.43 7.69
N PRO A 109 -0.64 14.75 7.64
CA PRO A 109 -1.27 15.41 6.48
C PRO A 109 -0.80 16.84 6.17
N ASN A 110 -0.03 17.45 7.07
CA ASN A 110 0.45 18.82 6.96
C ASN A 110 1.96 18.92 6.62
N PHE A 111 2.63 17.79 6.41
CA PHE A 111 4.07 17.75 6.12
C PHE A 111 4.34 16.96 4.85
N ASP A 112 5.20 17.49 4.00
CA ASP A 112 5.73 16.76 2.85
C ASP A 112 6.97 15.99 3.31
N CYS A 113 6.81 14.68 3.45
CA CYS A 113 7.76 13.80 4.14
C CYS A 113 8.32 12.68 3.26
N TYR A 114 7.80 12.53 2.04
CA TYR A 114 8.36 11.65 1.02
C TYR A 114 9.09 12.51 -0.01
N ILE A 115 10.42 12.55 0.09
CA ILE A 115 11.22 13.20 -0.94
C ILE A 115 11.53 12.18 -2.06
N PHE A 116 10.49 11.81 -2.81
CA PHE A 116 10.58 10.86 -3.93
C PHE A 116 11.68 11.27 -4.93
N GLY A 117 12.39 10.27 -5.46
CA GLY A 117 13.38 10.46 -6.52
C GLY A 117 14.82 10.70 -6.02
N ASN A 118 15.07 10.49 -4.73
CA ASN A 118 16.42 10.55 -4.15
C ASN A 118 17.01 9.18 -3.84
N ASN A 119 16.34 8.11 -4.27
CA ASN A 119 16.80 6.74 -4.15
C ASN A 119 17.06 6.35 -2.68
N THR A 120 16.13 6.74 -1.81
CA THR A 120 16.23 6.55 -0.36
C THR A 120 15.46 5.30 0.11
N GLU A 121 15.69 4.91 1.37
CA GLU A 121 14.82 3.93 2.02
C GLU A 121 13.37 4.42 2.09
N SER A 122 13.14 5.72 2.26
CA SER A 122 11.79 6.29 2.25
C SER A 122 11.13 6.07 0.89
N ASP A 123 11.81 6.37 -0.21
CA ASP A 123 11.28 6.17 -1.57
C ASP A 123 10.90 4.70 -1.78
N SER A 124 11.78 3.81 -1.35
CA SER A 124 11.56 2.36 -1.38
C SER A 124 10.33 1.94 -0.58
N LEU A 125 10.13 2.52 0.61
CA LEU A 125 8.95 2.25 1.44
C LEU A 125 7.67 2.73 0.76
N GLY A 126 7.67 3.90 0.13
CA GLY A 126 6.51 4.43 -0.60
C GLY A 126 6.01 3.46 -1.67
N GLU A 127 6.90 3.10 -2.60
CA GLU A 127 6.63 2.10 -3.64
C GLU A 127 6.24 0.73 -3.05
N GLY A 128 6.98 0.26 -2.03
CA GLY A 128 6.73 -1.04 -1.43
C GLY A 128 5.39 -1.14 -0.69
N TYR A 129 4.91 -0.06 -0.06
CA TYR A 129 3.57 -0.02 0.52
C TYR A 129 2.50 -0.04 -0.57
N SER A 130 2.69 0.73 -1.64
CA SER A 130 1.78 0.77 -2.80
C SER A 130 1.64 -0.61 -3.46
N ASP A 131 2.77 -1.29 -3.71
CA ASP A 131 2.78 -2.67 -4.20
C ASP A 131 2.11 -3.64 -3.24
N PHE A 132 2.38 -3.51 -1.93
CA PHE A 132 1.78 -4.36 -0.92
C PHE A 132 0.26 -4.18 -0.82
N PHE A 133 -0.26 -2.94 -0.88
CA PHE A 133 -1.71 -2.73 -0.89
C PHE A 133 -2.34 -3.30 -2.15
N SER A 134 -1.69 -3.11 -3.30
CA SER A 134 -2.10 -3.70 -4.57
C SER A 134 -2.17 -5.22 -4.50
N GLU A 135 -1.26 -5.86 -3.77
CA GLU A 135 -1.30 -7.29 -3.50
C GLU A 135 -2.37 -7.71 -2.49
N ALA A 136 -2.38 -7.08 -1.32
CA ALA A 136 -3.19 -7.51 -0.19
C ALA A 136 -4.69 -7.44 -0.50
N LEU A 137 -5.11 -6.42 -1.26
CA LEU A 137 -6.51 -6.25 -1.66
C LEU A 137 -6.98 -7.27 -2.72
N GLN A 138 -6.07 -8.05 -3.30
CA GLN A 138 -6.41 -9.15 -4.22
C GLN A 138 -6.66 -10.47 -3.50
N TYR A 139 -6.42 -10.55 -2.18
CA TYR A 139 -6.77 -11.75 -1.43
C TYR A 139 -8.27 -12.04 -1.55
N SER A 140 -8.59 -13.24 -2.02
CA SER A 140 -9.94 -13.76 -2.14
C SER A 140 -9.97 -15.25 -1.86
N ARG A 141 -10.83 -15.66 -0.93
CA ARG A 141 -11.07 -17.08 -0.63
C ARG A 141 -11.73 -17.77 -1.81
N LYS A 142 -12.70 -17.09 -2.43
CA LYS A 142 -13.46 -17.61 -3.57
C LYS A 142 -12.55 -17.96 -4.76
N ASN A 143 -11.50 -17.18 -4.96
CA ASN A 143 -10.54 -17.38 -6.05
C ASN A 143 -9.33 -18.25 -5.64
N ASN A 144 -9.33 -18.85 -4.44
CA ASN A 144 -8.25 -19.67 -3.90
C ASN A 144 -6.87 -18.98 -3.88
N VAL A 145 -6.85 -17.66 -3.68
CA VAL A 145 -5.60 -16.91 -3.52
C VAL A 145 -4.91 -17.36 -2.23
N ASN A 146 -3.64 -17.71 -2.36
CA ASN A 146 -2.75 -18.20 -1.31
C ASN A 146 -1.36 -17.52 -1.41
N ARG A 147 -0.48 -17.79 -0.44
CA ARG A 147 0.89 -17.24 -0.36
C ARG A 147 1.71 -17.37 -1.65
N ASP A 148 1.52 -18.46 -2.39
CA ASP A 148 2.26 -18.76 -3.61
C ASP A 148 1.47 -18.39 -4.87
N THR A 149 0.35 -17.67 -4.73
CA THR A 149 -0.40 -17.18 -5.88
C THR A 149 0.37 -16.07 -6.58
N TYR A 150 0.38 -16.17 -7.90
CA TYR A 150 1.02 -15.19 -8.77
C TYR A 150 0.42 -13.81 -8.57
N PHE A 151 1.28 -12.85 -8.31
CA PHE A 151 0.90 -11.45 -8.31
C PHE A 151 1.53 -10.75 -9.52
N GLN A 152 0.69 -10.15 -10.35
CA GLN A 152 1.11 -9.40 -11.53
C GLN A 152 1.11 -7.92 -11.17
N LEU A 153 2.31 -7.35 -10.99
CA LEU A 153 2.49 -5.91 -11.01
C LEU A 153 2.54 -5.47 -12.47
N ASP A 154 1.50 -4.75 -12.88
CA ASP A 154 1.30 -4.35 -14.26
C ASP A 154 2.13 -3.09 -14.55
N HIS A 155 3.45 -3.24 -14.66
CA HIS A 155 4.22 -2.22 -15.35
C HIS A 155 3.81 -2.32 -16.83
N ILE A 156 3.09 -1.32 -17.31
CA ILE A 156 2.47 -1.15 -18.64
C ILE A 156 3.22 -1.79 -19.84
N TYR A 157 4.54 -1.95 -19.74
CA TYR A 157 5.41 -2.47 -20.80
C TYR A 157 6.00 -3.87 -20.56
N ASN A 158 5.98 -4.37 -19.32
CA ASN A 158 6.47 -5.69 -19.00
C ASN A 158 5.84 -6.20 -17.70
N PRO A 159 4.68 -6.87 -17.77
CA PRO A 159 4.10 -7.49 -16.60
C PRO A 159 5.06 -8.58 -16.14
N TYR A 160 5.58 -8.44 -14.92
CA TYR A 160 6.40 -9.47 -14.32
C TYR A 160 5.60 -10.19 -13.25
N ASN A 161 5.59 -11.52 -13.36
CA ASN A 161 4.94 -12.38 -12.41
C ASN A 161 5.82 -12.55 -11.19
N VAL A 162 5.25 -12.29 -10.02
CA VAL A 162 6.00 -12.35 -8.77
C VAL A 162 5.37 -13.37 -7.83
N ILE A 163 6.13 -14.42 -7.51
CA ILE A 163 5.85 -15.32 -6.39
C ILE A 163 6.88 -15.06 -5.29
N SER A 164 6.41 -14.73 -4.10
CA SER A 164 7.28 -14.41 -2.95
C SER A 164 8.30 -15.51 -2.64
N SER A 165 7.90 -16.79 -2.71
CA SER A 165 8.75 -17.94 -2.44
C SER A 165 9.88 -18.13 -3.46
N GLN A 166 9.78 -17.51 -4.64
CA GLN A 166 10.83 -17.50 -5.67
C GLN A 166 11.80 -16.32 -5.52
N GLN A 167 11.47 -15.34 -4.67
CA GLN A 167 12.25 -14.11 -4.46
C GLN A 167 12.98 -14.10 -3.11
N LYS A 168 13.71 -15.17 -2.81
CA LYS A 168 14.42 -15.34 -1.52
C LYS A 168 15.63 -14.42 -1.36
N GLU A 169 16.16 -13.89 -2.47
CA GLU A 169 17.32 -12.99 -2.46
C GLU A 169 16.99 -11.57 -1.94
N TYR A 170 15.72 -11.16 -2.04
CA TYR A 170 15.24 -9.86 -1.60
C TYR A 170 15.07 -9.84 -0.08
N THR A 171 16.14 -9.42 0.57
CA THR A 171 16.30 -9.31 2.03
C THR A 171 16.80 -7.92 2.41
N TYR A 172 16.76 -7.57 3.70
CA TYR A 172 17.21 -6.28 4.20
C TYR A 172 18.65 -5.91 3.80
N SER A 173 19.56 -6.89 3.70
CA SER A 173 20.94 -6.62 3.26
C SER A 173 21.04 -6.14 1.80
N LYS A 174 20.03 -6.42 0.97
CA LYS A 174 19.95 -5.95 -0.42
C LYS A 174 19.84 -4.42 -0.49
N LEU A 175 19.40 -3.75 0.58
CA LEU A 175 19.34 -2.29 0.62
C LEU A 175 20.73 -1.63 0.47
N ASN A 176 21.83 -2.35 0.75
CA ASN A 176 23.18 -1.86 0.50
C ASN A 176 23.46 -1.62 -0.99
N GLU A 177 22.73 -2.29 -1.88
CA GLU A 177 22.87 -2.16 -3.33
C GLU A 177 22.07 -0.97 -3.88
N ILE A 178 21.06 -0.49 -3.14
CA ILE A 178 20.16 0.58 -3.56
C ILE A 178 20.94 1.85 -3.88
N ARG A 179 21.88 2.23 -3.02
CA ARG A 179 22.61 3.50 -3.14
C ARG A 179 23.50 3.59 -4.39
N ALA A 180 23.79 2.47 -5.04
CA ALA A 180 24.68 2.41 -6.20
C ALA A 180 23.93 2.45 -7.55
N ASP A 181 22.63 2.17 -7.57
CA ASP A 181 21.81 2.11 -8.79
C ASP A 181 20.80 3.26 -8.86
N LYS A 182 20.65 3.87 -10.04
CA LYS A 182 19.69 4.95 -10.33
C LYS A 182 18.25 4.55 -9.98
N TYR A 183 17.91 3.26 -10.09
CA TYR A 183 16.59 2.72 -9.75
C TYR A 183 16.61 1.79 -8.54
N GLY A 184 17.60 1.94 -7.65
CA GLY A 184 17.74 1.11 -6.46
C GLY A 184 16.49 1.07 -5.58
N TYR A 185 15.73 2.17 -5.52
CA TYR A 185 14.53 2.26 -4.70
C TYR A 185 13.45 1.23 -5.10
N LEU A 186 13.41 0.78 -6.36
CA LEU A 186 12.51 -0.31 -6.80
C LEU A 186 12.95 -1.67 -6.23
N THR A 187 14.26 -1.88 -6.07
CA THR A 187 14.78 -3.05 -5.35
C THR A 187 14.37 -3.00 -3.89
N GLY A 188 14.48 -1.83 -3.26
CA GLY A 188 13.99 -1.63 -1.89
C GLY A 188 12.48 -1.82 -1.75
N ALA A 189 11.71 -1.32 -2.70
CA ALA A 189 10.26 -1.50 -2.78
C ALA A 189 9.89 -2.98 -2.78
N THR A 190 10.57 -3.76 -3.62
CA THR A 190 10.42 -5.21 -3.67
C THR A 190 10.75 -5.85 -2.32
N VAL A 191 11.87 -5.46 -1.68
CA VAL A 191 12.23 -5.96 -0.34
C VAL A 191 11.14 -5.65 0.69
N TRP A 192 10.63 -4.42 0.72
CA TRP A 192 9.62 -4.01 1.69
C TRP A 192 8.27 -4.68 1.46
N ARG A 193 7.78 -4.68 0.22
CA ARG A 193 6.55 -5.39 -0.16
C ARG A 193 6.62 -6.85 0.24
N LEU A 194 7.74 -7.51 -0.03
CA LEU A 194 7.93 -8.91 0.35
C LEU A 194 7.98 -9.11 1.86
N MET A 195 8.53 -8.18 2.65
CA MET A 195 8.44 -8.25 4.12
C MET A 195 7.00 -8.18 4.60
N LEU A 196 6.20 -7.26 4.06
CA LEU A 196 4.78 -7.15 4.40
C LEU A 196 3.96 -8.34 3.88
N HIS A 197 4.31 -8.91 2.73
CA HIS A 197 3.74 -10.17 2.24
C HIS A 197 3.95 -11.31 3.26
N GLU A 198 5.18 -11.49 3.77
CA GLU A 198 5.45 -12.52 4.76
C GLU A 198 4.63 -12.29 6.04
N VAL A 199 4.53 -11.04 6.49
CA VAL A 199 3.72 -10.66 7.65
C VAL A 199 2.24 -10.98 7.41
N PHE A 200 1.69 -10.58 6.26
CA PHE A 200 0.29 -10.77 5.89
C PHE A 200 -0.08 -12.24 5.83
N TRP A 201 0.71 -13.06 5.14
CA TRP A 201 0.44 -14.48 5.05
C TRP A 201 0.71 -15.23 6.35
N ASN A 202 1.68 -14.82 7.17
CA ASN A 202 1.82 -15.39 8.51
C ASN A 202 0.54 -15.21 9.33
N ILE A 203 -0.14 -14.07 9.20
CA ILE A 203 -1.44 -13.84 9.86
C ILE A 203 -2.54 -14.68 9.22
N ILE A 204 -2.67 -14.70 7.88
CA ILE A 204 -3.71 -15.45 7.20
C ILE A 204 -3.62 -16.96 7.48
N ASP A 205 -2.41 -17.52 7.36
CA ASP A 205 -2.16 -18.95 7.53
C ASP A 205 -2.41 -19.44 8.96
N ASN A 206 -2.23 -18.57 9.97
CA ASN A 206 -2.39 -18.92 11.39
C ASN A 206 -3.74 -18.52 11.99
N TYR A 207 -4.56 -17.73 11.28
CA TYR A 207 -5.91 -17.37 11.71
C TYR A 207 -6.98 -17.67 10.64
N PRO A 208 -6.97 -18.85 9.96
CA PRO A 208 -7.76 -19.09 8.75
C PRO A 208 -9.27 -18.87 8.94
N ASP A 209 -9.80 -19.13 10.14
CA ASP A 209 -11.21 -18.96 10.48
C ASP A 209 -11.61 -17.49 10.74
N ASN A 210 -10.64 -16.61 10.96
CA ASN A 210 -10.85 -15.19 11.30
C ASN A 210 -10.25 -14.24 10.25
N ILE A 211 -10.39 -14.58 8.97
CA ILE A 211 -9.97 -13.74 7.82
C ILE A 211 -11.22 -13.21 7.09
N SER A 212 -11.10 -12.15 6.31
CA SER A 212 -12.17 -11.67 5.42
C SER A 212 -11.59 -11.10 4.12
N ASP A 213 -12.27 -11.32 2.99
CA ASP A 213 -12.03 -10.68 1.70
C ASP A 213 -13.07 -9.59 1.37
N ASP A 214 -13.88 -9.18 2.37
CA ASP A 214 -14.80 -8.04 2.27
C ASP A 214 -14.18 -6.79 2.89
N TYR A 215 -13.41 -6.06 2.08
CA TYR A 215 -12.73 -4.82 2.47
C TYR A 215 -13.67 -3.61 2.60
N LEU A 216 -14.89 -3.70 2.07
CA LEU A 216 -15.90 -2.65 2.15
C LEU A 216 -16.76 -2.76 3.42
N LYS A 217 -16.73 -3.90 4.11
CA LYS A 217 -17.42 -4.06 5.38
C LYS A 217 -16.92 -3.06 6.43
N VAL A 218 -17.85 -2.27 6.94
CA VAL A 218 -17.65 -1.45 8.14
C VAL A 218 -17.83 -2.33 9.37
N TYR A 219 -16.85 -2.32 10.27
CA TYR A 219 -16.90 -3.05 11.54
C TYR A 219 -17.21 -2.07 12.67
N ASN A 220 -18.30 -2.31 13.39
CA ASN A 220 -18.65 -1.52 14.56
C ASN A 220 -17.75 -1.86 15.75
N SER A 221 -17.76 -1.02 16.80
CA SER A 221 -16.88 -1.19 17.98
C SER A 221 -17.09 -2.52 18.73
N GLU A 222 -18.24 -3.15 18.56
CA GLU A 222 -18.61 -4.42 19.21
C GLU A 222 -18.23 -5.65 18.37
N GLU A 223 -17.94 -5.48 17.08
CA GLU A 223 -17.61 -6.59 16.19
C GLU A 223 -16.14 -6.98 16.29
N VAL A 224 -15.89 -8.29 16.22
CA VAL A 224 -14.54 -8.82 16.04
C VAL A 224 -14.09 -8.50 14.62
N ILE A 225 -12.99 -7.75 14.51
CA ILE A 225 -12.37 -7.44 13.21
C ILE A 225 -11.52 -8.65 12.77
N PRO A 226 -11.69 -9.16 11.55
CA PRO A 226 -10.84 -10.20 10.98
C PRO A 226 -9.36 -9.83 11.04
N THR A 227 -8.49 -10.79 11.32
CA THR A 227 -7.08 -10.52 11.64
C THR A 227 -6.31 -9.89 10.49
N ASN A 228 -6.63 -10.23 9.24
CA ASN A 228 -6.02 -9.59 8.07
C ASN A 228 -6.48 -8.13 7.90
N ILE A 229 -7.77 -7.83 8.13
CA ILE A 229 -8.28 -6.46 8.13
C ILE A 229 -7.70 -5.65 9.29
N LEU A 230 -7.55 -6.28 10.46
CA LEU A 230 -6.90 -5.67 11.63
C LEU A 230 -5.43 -5.34 11.32
N LEU A 231 -4.69 -6.26 10.69
CA LEU A 231 -3.32 -6.00 10.24
C LEU A 231 -3.25 -4.81 9.28
N LEU A 232 -4.13 -4.75 8.27
CA LEU A 232 -4.16 -3.62 7.33
C LEU A 232 -4.46 -2.28 8.05
N LYS A 233 -5.42 -2.27 8.99
CA LYS A 233 -5.68 -1.09 9.86
C LYS A 233 -4.44 -0.67 10.66
N LEU A 234 -3.70 -1.64 11.18
CA LEU A 234 -2.47 -1.38 11.95
C LEU A 234 -1.34 -0.85 11.06
N ILE A 235 -1.23 -1.33 9.82
CA ILE A 235 -0.31 -0.79 8.81
C ILE A 235 -0.66 0.67 8.50
N ILE A 236 -1.92 0.98 8.21
CA ILE A 236 -2.38 2.36 7.99
C ILE A 236 -2.06 3.26 9.19
N LYS A 237 -2.35 2.81 10.41
CA LYS A 237 -2.00 3.53 11.64
C LYS A 237 -0.49 3.74 11.76
N SER A 238 0.32 2.73 11.42
CA SER A 238 1.78 2.80 11.52
C SER A 238 2.43 3.84 10.61
N LEU A 239 1.82 4.12 9.44
CA LEU A 239 2.30 5.16 8.52
C LEU A 239 2.34 6.53 9.20
N SER A 240 1.35 6.84 10.05
CA SER A 240 1.34 8.08 10.84
C SER A 240 2.37 8.13 11.98
N LEU A 241 2.92 6.98 12.40
CA LEU A 241 3.84 6.87 13.53
C LEU A 241 5.31 6.92 13.13
N GLN A 242 5.63 6.66 11.85
CA GLN A 242 7.01 6.56 11.39
C GLN A 242 7.70 7.92 11.16
N GLY A 243 6.98 9.04 11.17
CA GLY A 243 7.53 10.39 10.92
C GLY A 243 8.08 10.59 9.51
N CYS A 244 8.71 11.74 9.22
CA CYS A 244 9.29 11.97 7.89
C CYS A 244 10.52 11.11 7.60
N ASN A 245 10.74 10.82 6.31
CA ASN A 245 11.88 10.07 5.76
C ASN A 245 12.23 8.81 6.57
N PRO A 246 11.27 7.90 6.80
CA PRO A 246 11.52 6.69 7.59
C PRO A 246 12.55 5.77 6.92
N THR A 247 13.33 5.08 7.75
CA THR A 247 14.08 3.89 7.36
C THR A 247 13.19 2.65 7.52
N PHE A 248 13.62 1.50 6.96
CA PHE A 248 12.90 0.22 7.10
C PHE A 248 12.76 -0.18 8.57
N ILE A 249 13.81 0.02 9.37
CA ILE A 249 13.78 -0.22 10.81
C ILE A 249 12.71 0.64 11.48
N LYS A 250 12.63 1.93 11.10
CA LYS A 250 11.63 2.86 11.66
C LYS A 250 10.21 2.49 11.25
N ALA A 251 10.00 2.11 9.99
CA ALA A 251 8.71 1.63 9.48
C ALA A 251 8.26 0.36 10.23
N ARG A 252 9.12 -0.66 10.33
CA ARG A 252 8.85 -1.88 11.11
C ARG A 252 8.50 -1.55 12.55
N ASN A 253 9.34 -0.76 13.23
CA ASN A 253 9.13 -0.42 14.63
C ASN A 253 7.81 0.36 14.83
N SER A 254 7.38 1.13 13.84
CA SER A 254 6.10 1.85 13.88
C SER A 254 4.90 0.90 13.79
N LEU A 255 4.99 -0.17 13.00
CA LEU A 255 3.96 -1.22 12.98
C LEU A 255 3.90 -1.97 14.31
N ILE A 256 5.06 -2.37 14.86
CA ILE A 256 5.12 -2.98 16.19
C ILE A 256 4.54 -2.05 17.26
N ASN A 257 4.87 -0.75 17.20
CA ASN A 257 4.31 0.25 18.13
C ASN A 257 2.78 0.37 17.98
N ALA A 258 2.27 0.39 16.75
CA ALA A 258 0.83 0.44 16.48
C ALA A 258 0.13 -0.78 17.10
N MET A 259 0.71 -1.97 16.96
CA MET A 259 0.22 -3.23 17.51
C MET A 259 0.24 -3.26 19.04
N GLU A 260 1.32 -2.82 19.67
CA GLU A 260 1.47 -2.82 21.13
C GLU A 260 0.52 -1.83 21.80
N LYS A 261 0.15 -0.74 21.11
CA LYS A 261 -0.83 0.24 21.59
C LYS A 261 -2.28 -0.11 21.28
N ASP A 262 -2.51 -1.12 20.45
CA ASP A 262 -3.86 -1.52 20.07
C ASP A 262 -4.38 -2.58 21.04
N PRO A 263 -5.51 -2.34 21.74
CA PRO A 263 -5.99 -3.26 22.77
C PRO A 263 -6.32 -4.67 22.24
N ARG A 264 -6.58 -4.80 20.93
CA ARG A 264 -6.87 -6.09 20.28
C ARG A 264 -5.62 -6.94 20.07
N THR A 265 -4.44 -6.32 19.95
CA THR A 265 -3.17 -7.02 19.70
C THR A 265 -2.14 -6.89 20.82
N ALA A 266 -2.28 -5.91 21.73
CA ALA A 266 -1.32 -5.65 22.81
C ALA A 266 -1.04 -6.90 23.67
N TRP A 267 -2.10 -7.66 23.99
CA TRP A 267 -2.03 -8.88 24.79
C TRP A 267 -1.80 -10.15 23.95
N ASN A 268 -1.89 -10.05 22.62
CA ASN A 268 -1.78 -11.20 21.71
C ASN A 268 -0.32 -11.46 21.32
N ASN A 269 0.36 -12.31 22.10
CA ASN A 269 1.77 -12.67 21.86
C ASN A 269 1.98 -13.48 20.57
N GLU A 270 0.99 -14.25 20.14
CA GLU A 270 1.07 -15.01 18.90
C GLU A 270 1.05 -14.08 17.68
N PHE A 271 0.10 -13.15 17.62
CA PHE A 271 0.02 -12.15 16.55
C PHE A 271 1.32 -11.34 16.46
N LYS A 272 1.86 -10.89 17.61
CA LYS A 272 3.16 -10.20 17.67
C LYS A 272 4.32 -11.07 17.16
N CYS A 273 4.35 -12.35 17.52
CA CYS A 273 5.36 -13.30 17.06
C CYS A 273 5.30 -13.50 15.54
N LEU A 274 4.10 -13.61 14.95
CA LEU A 274 3.91 -13.80 13.52
C LEU A 274 4.40 -12.60 12.70
N VAL A 275 4.14 -11.39 13.18
CA VAL A 275 4.67 -10.16 12.55
C VAL A 275 6.20 -10.12 12.63
N TRP A 276 6.78 -10.40 13.80
CA TRP A 276 8.23 -10.46 13.94
C TRP A 276 8.88 -11.53 13.04
N LYS A 277 8.24 -12.71 12.92
CA LYS A 277 8.69 -13.77 12.01
C LYS A 277 8.70 -13.32 10.55
N GLY A 278 7.71 -12.54 10.12
CA GLY A 278 7.64 -12.03 8.75
C GLY A 278 8.77 -11.06 8.42
N PHE A 279 9.09 -10.14 9.33
CA PHE A 279 10.26 -9.27 9.14
C PHE A 279 11.59 -10.01 9.26
N ALA A 280 11.71 -10.92 10.23
CA ALA A 280 12.94 -11.67 10.48
C ALA A 280 13.27 -12.63 9.33
N SER A 281 12.27 -13.23 8.66
CA SER A 281 12.51 -14.14 7.52
C SER A 281 13.20 -13.46 6.34
N ARG A 282 13.14 -12.11 6.27
CA ARG A 282 13.81 -11.30 5.26
C ARG A 282 14.89 -10.39 5.83
N GLY A 283 15.43 -10.73 7.02
CA GLY A 283 16.61 -10.07 7.58
C GLY A 283 16.35 -8.77 8.35
N LEU A 284 15.09 -8.35 8.53
CA LEU A 284 14.73 -7.17 9.34
C LEU A 284 14.27 -7.55 10.75
N GLY A 285 14.95 -8.54 11.36
CA GLY A 285 14.67 -9.00 12.73
C GLY A 285 15.11 -8.00 13.81
N PHE A 286 14.92 -8.35 15.09
CA PHE A 286 15.19 -7.47 16.24
C PHE A 286 16.58 -6.81 16.23
N ASN A 287 17.62 -7.55 15.79
CA ASN A 287 19.02 -7.08 15.75
C ASN A 287 19.43 -6.45 14.41
N ALA A 288 18.50 -6.18 13.48
CA ALA A 288 18.83 -5.54 12.21
C ALA A 288 19.38 -4.12 12.45
N ALA A 289 20.44 -3.76 11.70
CA ALA A 289 21.13 -2.48 11.74
C ALA A 289 21.49 -2.04 10.32
#